data_AF-A0A2Z3GX86-F1
#
_entry.id   AF-A0A2Z3GX86-F1
#
_cell.length_a   1.000
_cell.length_b   1.000
_cell.length_c   1.000
_cell.angle_alpha   90.00
_cell.angle_beta   90.00
_cell.angle_gamma   90.00
#
_symmetry.space_group_name_H-M   'P 1'
#
loop_
_entity.id
_entity.type
_entity.pdbx_description
1 polymer ?
#
loop_
_entity_poly.entity_id
_entity_poly.type
_entity_poly.pdbx_seq_one_letter_code
_entity_poly.pdbx_strand_id
1 'polypeptide(L)'
;MRRWPLVAGALVLGAVGAWALGRSGWFGATAAEPRPVPDGDLEIAWLHVPTSTDTWENFVWGMKRAEMSTLPTGLKVDDRQAFPTRTTAVPEIVLSRDGFAGKVHVRWYKITNDASYTTWAQALAARAPAPVAVIGGWSSDRARELAEALNGAPWPGQKPLLLLATATADAVYPDEDNYAVDYQPPKLIDLYDRSFRFCFTNKQMAGAITDFVFADPTLRPGPAVWPELRALAAAAGDTWAFPWLADRAAGPQRMQAFAVAWKDDPYSLDLAQQFREAIAERGAASRRVRLSVEASFVPFSTGRFARPNPYEARIVDDILAHPGFPKRGERSVLVLPTVTAPARRVLSALAQGNPGVARRLVAVTGDGIPVNALFRDGEFAWPVRALPIPLVLFTHTDPLDFDEPGGPAPPAGYELTPPPRPGVGKHTTEDIRLFSVLIRVFAAGAYPDGAGRIVDGADQLAERLRGFSPAFFDPSGNRISGSGEHIVVLRPTPRVEGVVAYPDAELEVWTRRRGKGWDRIRKRAVVQTVRPSDLGGGE
;
A
#
# COMPACT_ATOMS: atom_id res chain seq x y z
N MET A 1 64.71 -2.37 -39.16
CA MET A 1 63.70 -3.40 -39.54
C MET A 1 62.34 -2.97 -39.02
N ARG A 2 61.37 -2.78 -39.93
CA ARG A 2 60.08 -2.11 -39.70
C ARG A 2 59.18 -2.92 -38.75
N ARG A 3 58.95 -2.44 -37.52
CA ARG A 3 57.91 -2.94 -36.58
C ARG A 3 56.49 -2.46 -36.94
N TRP A 4 56.38 -1.62 -37.97
CA TRP A 4 55.13 -1.04 -38.47
C TRP A 4 54.01 -2.04 -38.82
N PRO A 5 54.26 -3.19 -39.49
CA PRO A 5 53.17 -4.10 -39.84
C PRO A 5 52.59 -4.83 -38.63
N LEU A 6 53.37 -5.06 -37.56
CA LEU A 6 52.89 -5.66 -36.32
C LEU A 6 52.04 -4.68 -35.49
N VAL A 7 52.44 -3.40 -35.45
CA VAL A 7 51.65 -2.35 -34.78
C VAL A 7 50.36 -2.07 -35.54
N ALA A 8 50.41 -2.03 -36.88
CA ALA A 8 49.22 -1.88 -37.71
C ALA A 8 48.26 -3.07 -37.56
N GLY A 9 48.78 -4.31 -37.54
CA GLY A 9 47.97 -5.51 -37.30
C GLY A 9 47.30 -5.52 -35.93
N ALA A 10 48.01 -5.10 -34.87
CA ALA A 10 47.45 -5.01 -33.52
C ALA A 10 46.36 -3.93 -33.40
N LEU A 11 46.53 -2.78 -34.08
CA LEU A 11 45.52 -1.72 -34.11
C LEU A 11 44.26 -2.13 -34.87
N VAL A 12 44.41 -2.86 -35.99
CA VAL A 12 43.27 -3.39 -36.75
C VAL A 12 42.54 -4.47 -35.95
N LEU A 13 43.26 -5.39 -35.30
CA LEU A 13 42.64 -6.40 -34.43
C LEU A 13 41.97 -5.76 -33.21
N GLY A 14 42.57 -4.73 -32.62
CA GLY A 14 41.96 -3.95 -31.54
C GLY A 14 40.69 -3.21 -31.99
N ALA A 15 40.70 -2.60 -33.18
CA ALA A 15 39.54 -1.91 -33.74
C ALA A 15 38.41 -2.88 -34.13
N VAL A 16 38.74 -4.03 -34.73
CA VAL A 16 37.78 -5.10 -35.06
C VAL A 16 37.21 -5.72 -33.78
N GLY A 17 38.05 -5.94 -32.77
CA GLY A 17 37.63 -6.40 -31.45
C GLY A 17 36.70 -5.39 -30.77
N ALA A 18 37.06 -4.12 -30.74
CA ALA A 18 36.22 -3.05 -30.18
C ALA A 18 34.89 -2.90 -30.94
N TRP A 19 34.91 -3.01 -32.28
CA TRP A 19 33.71 -2.96 -33.11
C TRP A 19 32.79 -4.17 -32.89
N ALA A 20 33.35 -5.38 -32.82
CA ALA A 20 32.59 -6.60 -32.52
C ALA A 20 32.01 -6.57 -31.09
N LEU A 21 32.77 -6.06 -30.13
CA LEU A 21 32.33 -5.88 -28.74
C LEU A 21 31.23 -4.81 -28.62
N GLY A 22 31.35 -3.70 -29.35
CA GLY A 22 30.31 -2.68 -29.45
C GLY A 22 29.01 -3.19 -30.07
N ARG A 23 29.10 -4.05 -31.10
CA ARG A 23 27.92 -4.67 -31.73
C ARG A 23 27.31 -5.82 -30.93
N SER A 24 28.10 -6.49 -30.10
CA SER A 24 27.61 -7.57 -29.23
C SER A 24 26.79 -7.08 -28.03
N GLY A 25 26.72 -5.77 -27.81
CA GLY A 25 26.03 -5.16 -26.68
C GLY A 25 26.78 -5.30 -25.35
N TRP A 26 28.06 -5.70 -25.36
CA TRP A 26 28.84 -5.90 -24.12
C TRP A 26 29.21 -4.60 -23.41
N PHE A 27 29.32 -3.50 -24.16
CA PHE A 27 29.57 -2.15 -23.64
C PHE A 27 28.47 -1.15 -24.00
N GLY A 28 27.43 -1.59 -24.71
CA GLY A 28 26.27 -0.78 -25.01
C GLY A 28 25.24 -0.94 -23.92
N ALA A 29 25.02 0.10 -23.12
CA ALA A 29 23.76 0.27 -22.43
C ALA A 29 22.64 -0.09 -23.41
N THR A 30 21.78 -1.07 -23.07
CA THR A 30 20.58 -1.31 -23.87
C THR A 30 19.80 0.00 -23.87
N ALA A 31 19.81 0.69 -25.02
CA ALA A 31 19.02 1.89 -25.21
C ALA A 31 17.57 1.59 -24.83
N ALA A 32 16.87 2.58 -24.29
CA ALA A 32 15.44 2.48 -24.04
C ALA A 32 14.72 2.30 -25.39
N GLU A 33 14.52 1.04 -25.80
CA GLU A 33 13.92 0.68 -27.08
C GLU A 33 12.50 0.15 -26.84
N PRO A 34 11.46 0.99 -27.00
CA PRO A 34 10.08 0.55 -26.85
C PRO A 34 9.69 -0.37 -28.00
N ARG A 35 8.85 -1.36 -27.72
CA ARG A 35 8.37 -2.31 -28.74
C ARG A 35 7.32 -1.65 -29.64
N PRO A 36 7.18 -2.06 -30.92
CA PRO A 36 6.06 -1.62 -31.76
C PRO A 36 4.73 -2.08 -31.18
N VAL A 37 3.67 -1.31 -31.43
CA VAL A 37 2.29 -1.63 -31.02
C VAL A 37 1.49 -1.90 -32.29
N PRO A 38 0.68 -2.98 -32.34
CA PRO A 38 -0.16 -3.24 -33.50
C PRO A 38 -1.14 -2.09 -33.79
N ASP A 39 -1.49 -1.91 -35.07
CA ASP A 39 -2.44 -0.88 -35.47
C ASP A 39 -3.82 -1.11 -34.84
N GLY A 40 -4.39 -0.05 -34.26
CA GLY A 40 -5.68 -0.10 -33.56
C GLY A 40 -5.62 -0.62 -32.12
N ASP A 41 -4.45 -1.06 -31.65
CA ASP A 41 -4.22 -1.45 -30.26
C ASP A 41 -3.64 -0.27 -29.45
N LEU A 42 -3.82 -0.33 -28.13
CA LEU A 42 -3.29 0.63 -27.16
C LEU A 42 -2.16 0.02 -26.35
N GLU A 43 -1.29 0.86 -25.79
CA GLU A 43 -0.24 0.42 -24.87
C GLU A 43 -0.32 1.15 -23.52
N ILE A 44 -0.12 0.38 -22.44
CA ILE A 44 0.27 0.88 -21.13
C ILE A 44 1.74 0.54 -20.90
N ALA A 45 2.57 1.55 -20.67
CA ALA A 45 3.95 1.34 -20.25
C ALA A 45 4.01 1.18 -18.72
N TRP A 46 4.49 0.04 -18.23
CA TRP A 46 4.74 -0.20 -16.82
C TRP A 46 6.23 0.05 -16.53
N LEU A 47 6.55 1.14 -15.86
CA LEU A 47 7.90 1.60 -15.58
C LEU A 47 8.32 1.25 -14.15
N HIS A 48 9.19 0.24 -14.02
CA HIS A 48 9.64 -0.26 -12.72
C HIS A 48 11.07 -0.79 -12.76
N VAL A 49 11.78 -0.80 -11.63
CA VAL A 49 13.12 -1.41 -11.53
C VAL A 49 13.13 -2.91 -11.82
N PRO A 50 14.20 -3.47 -12.42
CA PRO A 50 14.33 -4.89 -12.79
C PRO A 50 14.08 -5.90 -11.66
N THR A 51 14.31 -5.51 -10.41
CA THR A 51 14.21 -6.38 -9.23
C THR A 51 12.78 -6.58 -8.74
N SER A 52 11.79 -5.95 -9.37
CA SER A 52 10.39 -5.97 -8.93
C SER A 52 9.57 -7.09 -9.56
N THR A 53 10.19 -8.27 -9.69
CA THR A 53 9.55 -9.47 -10.25
C THR A 53 8.33 -9.89 -9.44
N ASP A 54 8.38 -9.82 -8.11
CA ASP A 54 7.24 -10.17 -7.26
C ASP A 54 6.05 -9.21 -7.45
N THR A 55 6.32 -7.91 -7.60
CA THR A 55 5.29 -6.90 -7.90
C THR A 55 4.70 -7.12 -9.28
N TRP A 56 5.52 -7.45 -10.28
CA TRP A 56 5.05 -7.80 -11.61
C TRP A 56 4.18 -9.07 -11.60
N GLU A 57 4.57 -10.10 -10.84
CA GLU A 57 3.76 -11.31 -10.65
C GLU A 57 2.40 -10.99 -10.01
N ASN A 58 2.37 -10.18 -8.95
CA ASN A 58 1.13 -9.69 -8.32
C ASN A 58 0.28 -8.90 -9.32
N PHE A 59 0.90 -8.12 -10.21
CA PHE A 59 0.22 -7.38 -11.27
C PHE A 59 -0.39 -8.30 -12.33
N VAL A 60 0.34 -9.33 -12.78
CA VAL A 60 -0.17 -10.39 -13.68
C VAL A 60 -1.38 -11.07 -13.05
N TRP A 61 -1.27 -11.47 -11.78
CA TRP A 61 -2.39 -12.05 -11.03
C TRP A 61 -3.58 -11.07 -10.96
N GLY A 62 -3.33 -9.80 -10.67
CA GLY A 62 -4.36 -8.76 -10.64
C GLY A 62 -5.09 -8.59 -11.98
N MET A 63 -4.34 -8.63 -13.09
CA MET A 63 -4.89 -8.61 -14.45
C MET A 63 -5.75 -9.84 -14.73
N LYS A 64 -5.27 -11.06 -14.44
CA LYS A 64 -6.07 -12.29 -14.63
C LYS A 64 -7.33 -12.26 -13.76
N ARG A 65 -7.23 -11.79 -12.52
CA ARG A 65 -8.38 -11.61 -11.64
C ARG A 65 -9.35 -10.53 -12.14
N ALA A 66 -8.94 -9.64 -13.05
CA ALA A 66 -9.84 -8.70 -13.70
C ALA A 66 -10.79 -9.37 -14.71
N GLU A 67 -10.49 -10.57 -15.22
CA GLU A 67 -11.43 -11.37 -16.04
C GLU A 67 -12.73 -11.69 -15.29
N MET A 68 -12.68 -11.75 -13.95
CA MET A 68 -13.84 -11.96 -13.09
C MET A 68 -14.68 -10.69 -12.88
N SER A 69 -14.36 -9.59 -13.57
CA SER A 69 -15.10 -8.34 -13.41
C SER A 69 -16.51 -8.44 -13.99
N THR A 70 -17.45 -7.81 -13.30
CA THR A 70 -18.80 -7.55 -13.83
C THR A 70 -18.89 -6.19 -14.53
N LEU A 71 -17.87 -5.34 -14.40
CA LEU A 71 -17.81 -4.01 -15.01
C LEU A 71 -16.35 -3.66 -15.35
N PRO A 72 -15.95 -3.70 -16.64
CA PRO A 72 -16.71 -4.24 -17.77
C PRO A 72 -16.75 -5.78 -17.74
N THR A 73 -17.79 -6.38 -18.31
CA THR A 73 -17.87 -7.83 -18.55
C THR A 73 -17.07 -8.25 -19.80
N GLY A 74 -16.71 -9.53 -19.87
CA GLY A 74 -16.11 -10.13 -21.07
C GLY A 74 -14.62 -9.82 -21.24
N LEU A 75 -13.92 -9.45 -20.18
CA LEU A 75 -12.46 -9.25 -20.23
C LEU A 75 -11.74 -10.60 -20.37
N LYS A 76 -10.69 -10.61 -21.19
CA LYS A 76 -9.78 -11.75 -21.41
C LYS A 76 -8.34 -11.26 -21.32
N VAL A 77 -7.48 -12.02 -20.65
CA VAL A 77 -6.07 -11.67 -20.49
C VAL A 77 -5.18 -12.81 -21.01
N ASP A 78 -4.29 -12.44 -21.93
CA ASP A 78 -3.21 -13.28 -22.45
C ASP A 78 -1.90 -12.90 -21.76
N ASP A 79 -1.38 -13.83 -20.98
CA ASP A 79 -0.20 -13.71 -20.13
C ASP A 79 0.98 -14.57 -20.62
N ARG A 80 0.90 -15.16 -21.83
CA ARG A 80 1.94 -16.07 -22.35
C ARG A 80 3.33 -15.44 -22.45
N GLN A 81 3.40 -14.12 -22.54
CA GLN A 81 4.65 -13.34 -22.60
C GLN A 81 4.95 -12.58 -21.31
N ALA A 82 4.23 -12.86 -20.21
CA ALA A 82 4.40 -12.18 -18.94
C ALA A 82 5.71 -12.57 -18.24
N PHE A 83 6.27 -13.75 -18.54
CA PHE A 83 7.52 -14.25 -17.93
C PHE A 83 8.49 -14.75 -19.01
N PRO A 84 9.13 -13.85 -19.78
CA PRO A 84 10.04 -14.25 -20.83
C PRO A 84 11.30 -14.92 -20.26
N THR A 85 11.89 -15.85 -21.02
CA THR A 85 13.10 -16.60 -20.59
C THR A 85 14.31 -15.70 -20.33
N ARG A 86 14.42 -14.57 -21.06
CA ARG A 86 15.50 -13.60 -20.88
C ARG A 86 15.02 -12.47 -19.99
N THR A 87 15.73 -12.21 -18.90
CA THR A 87 15.44 -11.10 -17.97
C THR A 87 15.54 -9.72 -18.63
N THR A 88 16.32 -9.59 -19.70
CA THR A 88 16.44 -8.36 -20.50
C THR A 88 15.29 -8.13 -21.49
N ALA A 89 14.49 -9.17 -21.79
CA ALA A 89 13.33 -8.99 -22.65
C ALA A 89 12.26 -8.16 -21.95
N VAL A 90 11.41 -7.47 -22.73
CA VAL A 90 10.24 -6.73 -22.25
C VAL A 90 9.10 -7.74 -22.03
N PRO A 91 8.68 -7.99 -20.78
CA PRO A 91 7.49 -8.77 -20.46
C PRO A 91 6.23 -8.07 -20.95
N GLU A 92 5.25 -8.84 -21.39
CA GLU A 92 4.01 -8.32 -21.95
C GLU A 92 2.80 -9.13 -21.48
N ILE A 93 1.71 -8.41 -21.19
CA ILE A 93 0.39 -8.97 -20.95
C ILE A 93 -0.58 -8.25 -21.89
N VAL A 94 -1.50 -8.98 -22.52
CA VAL A 94 -2.47 -8.41 -23.45
C VAL A 94 -3.88 -8.58 -22.88
N LEU A 95 -4.57 -7.45 -22.72
CA LEU A 95 -5.97 -7.40 -22.30
C LEU A 95 -6.85 -7.15 -23.53
N SER A 96 -7.88 -7.98 -23.71
CA SER A 96 -8.94 -7.79 -24.71
C SER A 96 -10.32 -7.86 -24.06
N ARG A 97 -11.34 -7.41 -24.80
CA ARG A 97 -12.74 -7.56 -24.40
C ARG A 97 -13.55 -8.22 -25.50
N ASP A 98 -14.37 -9.19 -25.14
CA ASP A 98 -15.26 -9.88 -26.08
C ASP A 98 -16.18 -8.87 -26.80
N GLY A 99 -16.25 -8.97 -28.14
CA GLY A 99 -17.05 -8.07 -28.97
C GLY A 99 -16.42 -6.71 -29.26
N PHE A 100 -15.15 -6.48 -28.91
CA PHE A 100 -14.41 -5.25 -29.21
C PHE A 100 -13.27 -5.49 -30.19
N ALA A 101 -13.11 -4.56 -31.14
CA ALA A 101 -11.87 -4.40 -31.90
C ALA A 101 -10.84 -3.62 -31.07
N GLY A 102 -9.56 -4.01 -31.20
CA GLY A 102 -8.44 -3.43 -30.47
C GLY A 102 -8.15 -4.13 -29.14
N LYS A 103 -6.89 -4.11 -28.73
CA LYS A 103 -6.36 -4.69 -27.48
C LYS A 103 -5.54 -3.68 -26.70
N VAL A 104 -5.28 -3.99 -25.43
CA VAL A 104 -4.39 -3.21 -24.58
C VAL A 104 -3.16 -4.05 -24.25
N HIS A 105 -1.99 -3.60 -24.68
CA HIS A 105 -0.71 -4.18 -24.36
C HIS A 105 -0.14 -3.52 -23.11
N VAL A 106 0.08 -4.28 -22.04
CA VAL A 106 0.80 -3.79 -20.86
C VAL A 106 2.20 -4.34 -20.89
N ARG A 107 3.20 -3.46 -20.92
CA ARG A 107 4.60 -3.85 -21.10
C ARG A 107 5.49 -3.32 -19.99
N TRP A 108 6.30 -4.19 -19.41
CA TRP A 108 7.26 -3.80 -18.38
C TRP A 108 8.58 -3.32 -19.01
N TYR A 109 8.75 -2.01 -19.05
CA TYR A 109 10.00 -1.36 -19.39
C TYR A 109 10.80 -1.06 -18.12
N LYS A 110 12.04 -1.55 -18.09
CA LYS A 110 12.82 -1.63 -16.85
C LYS A 110 13.59 -0.33 -16.63
N ILE A 111 13.42 0.28 -15.46
CA ILE A 111 14.18 1.46 -15.04
C ILE A 111 15.57 1.02 -14.56
N THR A 112 16.60 1.49 -15.24
CA THR A 112 18.01 1.27 -14.88
C THR A 112 18.74 2.60 -14.85
N ASN A 113 20.02 2.59 -14.46
CA ASN A 113 20.85 3.80 -14.50
C ASN A 113 20.98 4.36 -15.93
N ASP A 114 21.00 3.48 -16.94
CA ASP A 114 21.12 3.88 -18.34
C ASP A 114 19.77 4.18 -19.00
N ALA A 115 18.71 3.52 -18.54
CA ALA A 115 17.34 3.69 -19.01
C ALA A 115 16.48 4.28 -17.88
N SER A 116 16.73 5.56 -17.58
CA SER A 116 16.02 6.33 -16.56
C SER A 116 14.57 6.63 -16.98
N TYR A 117 13.77 7.22 -16.07
CA TYR A 117 12.43 7.71 -16.41
C TYR A 117 12.45 8.69 -17.58
N THR A 118 13.38 9.65 -17.59
CA THR A 118 13.53 10.62 -18.67
C THR A 118 13.85 9.94 -19.99
N THR A 119 14.78 8.98 -19.98
CA THR A 119 15.17 8.23 -21.18
C THR A 119 13.99 7.43 -21.74
N TRP A 120 13.24 6.73 -20.89
CA TRP A 120 12.05 5.99 -21.31
C TRP A 120 10.93 6.91 -21.80
N ALA A 121 10.67 8.03 -21.13
CA ALA A 121 9.64 8.99 -21.54
C ALA A 121 9.95 9.58 -22.93
N GLN A 122 11.21 9.93 -23.19
CA GLN A 122 11.65 10.41 -24.52
C GLN A 122 11.51 9.33 -25.58
N ALA A 123 11.95 8.10 -25.30
CA ALA A 123 11.86 7.00 -26.26
C ALA A 123 10.41 6.62 -26.59
N LEU A 124 9.54 6.58 -25.57
CA LEU A 124 8.10 6.32 -25.74
C LEU A 124 7.40 7.45 -26.49
N ALA A 125 7.79 8.72 -26.27
CA ALA A 125 7.26 9.87 -26.99
C ALA A 125 7.67 9.89 -28.47
N ALA A 126 8.88 9.41 -28.79
CA ALA A 126 9.37 9.31 -30.15
C ALA A 126 8.72 8.16 -30.96
N ARG A 127 8.10 7.17 -30.30
CA ARG A 127 7.44 6.03 -30.94
C ARG A 127 5.99 6.34 -31.29
N ALA A 128 5.56 5.98 -32.50
CA ALA A 128 4.16 5.96 -32.89
C ALA A 128 3.58 4.52 -32.92
N PRO A 129 2.42 4.25 -32.30
CA PRO A 129 1.71 5.13 -31.38
C PRO A 129 2.42 5.27 -30.02
N ALA A 130 2.23 6.42 -29.35
CA ALA A 130 2.63 6.61 -27.96
C ALA A 130 1.76 5.77 -27.01
N PRO A 131 2.24 5.39 -25.82
CA PRO A 131 1.38 4.76 -24.82
C PRO A 131 0.22 5.68 -24.43
N VAL A 132 -0.95 5.11 -24.17
CA VAL A 132 -2.11 5.88 -23.66
C VAL A 132 -2.00 6.14 -22.16
N ALA A 133 -1.24 5.31 -21.44
CA ALA A 133 -1.00 5.45 -20.03
C ALA A 133 0.37 4.91 -19.62
N VAL A 134 0.88 5.42 -18.51
CA VAL A 134 2.08 4.95 -17.84
C VAL A 134 1.72 4.59 -16.41
N ILE A 135 2.05 3.37 -15.99
CA ILE A 135 1.99 2.94 -14.59
C ILE A 135 3.42 3.00 -14.03
N GLY A 136 3.60 3.64 -12.89
CA GLY A 136 4.88 3.73 -12.22
C GLY A 136 4.76 4.44 -10.88
N GLY A 137 5.86 5.01 -10.40
CA GLY A 137 5.85 5.73 -9.12
C GLY A 137 5.53 4.82 -7.94
N TRP A 138 6.28 3.73 -7.77
CA TRP A 138 6.07 2.78 -6.67
C TRP A 138 6.27 3.37 -5.27
N SER A 139 6.86 4.56 -5.21
CA SER A 139 6.93 5.45 -4.05
C SER A 139 6.62 6.87 -4.52
N SER A 140 6.27 7.76 -3.59
CA SER A 140 5.94 9.16 -3.89
C SER A 140 7.10 9.92 -4.55
N ASP A 141 8.35 9.66 -4.15
CA ASP A 141 9.52 10.30 -4.77
C ASP A 141 9.69 9.87 -6.22
N ARG A 142 9.52 8.57 -6.48
CA ARG A 142 9.57 8.01 -7.84
C ARG A 142 8.40 8.45 -8.70
N ALA A 143 7.25 8.71 -8.08
CA ALA A 143 6.10 9.30 -8.76
C ALA A 143 6.38 10.75 -9.17
N ARG A 144 7.05 11.55 -8.32
CA ARG A 144 7.54 12.89 -8.69
C ARG A 144 8.49 12.83 -9.88
N GLU A 145 9.55 12.02 -9.79
CA GLU A 145 10.54 11.87 -10.88
C GLU A 145 9.87 11.46 -12.20
N LEU A 146 8.91 10.53 -12.14
CA LEU A 146 8.15 10.10 -13.31
C LEU A 146 7.26 11.22 -13.87
N ALA A 147 6.54 11.96 -13.02
CA ALA A 147 5.72 13.10 -13.44
C ALA A 147 6.56 14.17 -14.14
N GLU A 148 7.73 14.51 -13.59
CA GLU A 148 8.69 15.45 -14.18
C GLU A 148 9.21 14.94 -15.53
N ALA A 149 9.58 13.66 -15.62
CA ALA A 149 10.04 13.04 -16.87
C ALA A 149 8.95 13.04 -17.96
N LEU A 150 7.70 12.73 -17.61
CA LEU A 150 6.57 12.74 -18.55
C LEU A 150 6.25 14.16 -19.03
N ASN A 151 6.38 15.17 -18.16
CA ASN A 151 6.21 16.58 -18.55
C ASN A 151 7.33 17.07 -19.47
N GLY A 152 8.56 16.66 -19.22
CA GLY A 152 9.74 17.08 -20.01
C GLY A 152 9.88 16.39 -21.37
N ALA A 153 9.15 15.31 -21.62
CA ALA A 153 9.24 14.57 -22.88
C ALA A 153 8.44 15.25 -24.03
N PRO A 154 8.96 15.26 -25.27
CA PRO A 154 8.34 15.93 -26.40
C PRO A 154 7.28 15.06 -27.07
N TRP A 155 6.10 14.94 -26.45
CA TRP A 155 4.98 14.16 -27.01
C TRP A 155 4.43 14.83 -28.29
N PRO A 156 4.52 14.19 -29.48
CA PRO A 156 4.02 14.78 -30.73
C PRO A 156 2.48 14.79 -30.83
N GLY A 157 1.80 14.07 -29.93
CA GLY A 157 0.35 14.01 -29.84
C GLY A 157 -0.13 14.06 -28.38
N GLN A 158 -1.13 13.26 -28.05
CA GLN A 158 -1.68 13.21 -26.69
C GLN A 158 -0.65 12.66 -25.70
N LYS A 159 -0.39 13.39 -24.62
CA LYS A 159 0.43 12.89 -23.51
C LYS A 159 -0.24 11.67 -22.85
N PRO A 160 0.51 10.66 -22.37
CA PRO A 160 -0.10 9.54 -21.65
C PRO A 160 -0.78 9.97 -20.34
N LEU A 161 -1.65 9.13 -19.80
CA LEU A 161 -2.10 9.28 -18.41
C LEU A 161 -1.04 8.75 -17.44
N LEU A 162 -0.90 9.35 -16.26
CA LEU A 162 -0.06 8.80 -15.18
C LEU A 162 -0.96 8.05 -14.18
N LEU A 163 -0.78 6.73 -14.08
CA LEU A 163 -1.56 5.89 -13.17
C LEU A 163 -0.72 5.54 -11.93
N LEU A 164 -1.10 6.09 -10.78
CA LEU A 164 -0.39 5.90 -9.51
C LEU A 164 -1.06 4.78 -8.71
N ALA A 165 -0.35 3.67 -8.55
CA ALA A 165 -0.85 2.51 -7.82
C ALA A 165 -0.58 2.60 -6.31
N THR A 166 0.59 3.09 -5.89
CA THR A 166 1.05 3.01 -4.48
C THR A 166 1.66 4.31 -3.93
N ALA A 167 1.68 5.39 -4.70
CA ALA A 167 2.20 6.69 -4.24
C ALA A 167 1.18 7.44 -3.39
N THR A 168 1.28 7.32 -2.07
CA THR A 168 0.27 7.80 -1.12
C THR A 168 0.44 9.24 -0.68
N ALA A 169 1.61 9.86 -0.86
CA ALA A 169 1.86 11.21 -0.35
C ALA A 169 0.88 12.23 -0.95
N ASP A 170 0.33 13.10 -0.10
CA ASP A 170 -0.54 14.18 -0.55
C ASP A 170 0.29 15.27 -1.25
N ALA A 171 1.46 15.60 -0.68
CA ALA A 171 2.39 16.58 -1.22
C ALA A 171 3.82 16.03 -1.25
N VAL A 172 4.66 16.61 -2.11
CA VAL A 172 6.07 16.23 -2.24
C VAL A 172 6.93 17.39 -1.79
N TYR A 173 7.78 17.13 -0.79
CA TYR A 173 8.78 18.09 -0.37
C TYR A 173 10.00 17.98 -1.29
N PRO A 174 10.68 19.09 -1.59
CA PRO A 174 11.96 19.01 -2.29
C PRO A 174 13.01 18.26 -1.43
N ASP A 175 14.19 18.01 -2.01
CA ASP A 175 15.27 17.27 -1.32
C ASP A 175 16.13 18.15 -0.38
N GLU A 176 15.80 19.43 -0.21
CA GLU A 176 16.46 20.36 0.73
C GLU A 176 15.95 20.20 2.18
N ASP A 177 16.84 20.32 3.16
CA ASP A 177 16.49 20.12 4.58
C ASP A 177 15.83 21.34 5.24
N ASN A 178 15.77 22.50 4.57
CA ASN A 178 15.37 23.78 5.18
C ASN A 178 14.38 24.56 4.29
N TYR A 179 13.09 24.30 4.46
CA TYR A 179 12.03 25.13 3.89
C TYR A 179 11.58 26.23 4.85
N ALA A 180 11.05 27.32 4.30
CA ALA A 180 10.35 28.31 5.09
C ALA A 180 9.19 27.64 5.87
N VAL A 181 8.90 28.15 7.08
CA VAL A 181 7.87 27.58 7.98
C VAL A 181 6.47 27.59 7.33
N ASP A 182 6.24 28.49 6.38
CA ASP A 182 5.01 28.65 5.61
C ASP A 182 5.05 28.00 4.22
N TYR A 183 6.13 27.28 3.87
CA TYR A 183 6.24 26.59 2.58
C TYR A 183 5.12 25.56 2.43
N GLN A 184 4.35 25.70 1.35
CA GLN A 184 3.33 24.74 0.95
C GLN A 184 3.89 23.89 -0.19
N PRO A 185 4.27 22.62 0.06
CA PRO A 185 4.75 21.74 -0.99
C PRO A 185 3.65 21.52 -2.05
N PRO A 186 4.03 21.37 -3.34
CA PRO A 186 3.06 21.03 -4.38
C PRO A 186 2.44 19.67 -4.09
N LYS A 187 1.16 19.51 -4.41
CA LYS A 187 0.50 18.21 -4.32
C LYS A 187 1.10 17.26 -5.34
N LEU A 188 1.35 16.02 -4.94
CA LEU A 188 1.92 15.01 -5.83
C LEU A 188 1.05 14.82 -7.09
N ILE A 189 -0.28 14.81 -6.92
CA ILE A 189 -1.22 14.62 -8.04
C ILE A 189 -1.17 15.77 -9.06
N ASP A 190 -0.83 16.98 -8.61
CA ASP A 190 -0.82 18.19 -9.45
C ASP A 190 0.50 18.34 -10.23
N LEU A 191 1.52 17.54 -9.93
CA LEU A 191 2.79 17.55 -10.69
C LEU A 191 2.59 17.10 -12.14
N TYR A 192 1.54 16.34 -12.43
CA TYR A 192 1.16 15.95 -13.77
C TYR A 192 -0.36 16.01 -13.93
N ASP A 193 -0.84 16.90 -14.79
CA ASP A 193 -2.25 17.27 -14.99
C ASP A 193 -3.18 16.15 -15.50
N ARG A 194 -2.59 14.98 -15.81
CA ARG A 194 -3.27 13.77 -16.26
C ARG A 194 -3.05 12.57 -15.34
N SER A 195 -2.86 12.83 -14.05
CA SER A 195 -2.66 11.80 -13.04
C SER A 195 -3.98 11.20 -12.54
N PHE A 196 -3.99 9.90 -12.31
CA PHE A 196 -5.08 9.16 -11.68
C PHE A 196 -4.49 8.23 -10.61
N ARG A 197 -4.90 8.42 -9.35
CA ARG A 197 -4.38 7.68 -8.20
C ARG A 197 -5.38 6.63 -7.73
N PHE A 198 -4.95 5.38 -7.67
CA PHE A 198 -5.76 4.22 -7.29
C PHE A 198 -5.63 3.82 -5.82
N CYS A 199 -4.49 4.15 -5.19
CA CYS A 199 -4.35 4.11 -3.74
C CYS A 199 -5.05 5.32 -3.10
N PHE A 200 -5.31 5.20 -1.80
CA PHE A 200 -5.72 6.32 -0.97
C PHE A 200 -4.49 7.16 -0.56
N THR A 201 -4.71 8.44 -0.30
CA THR A 201 -3.65 9.34 0.16
C THR A 201 -3.36 9.17 1.66
N ASN A 202 -2.20 9.64 2.13
CA ASN A 202 -1.85 9.62 3.55
C ASN A 202 -2.91 10.35 4.40
N LYS A 203 -3.45 11.47 3.90
CA LYS A 203 -4.56 12.20 4.52
C LYS A 203 -5.83 11.34 4.62
N GLN A 204 -6.18 10.65 3.54
CA GLN A 204 -7.35 9.76 3.53
C GLN A 204 -7.19 8.59 4.49
N MET A 205 -5.99 7.98 4.55
CA MET A 205 -5.67 6.90 5.48
C MET A 205 -5.76 7.35 6.95
N ALA A 206 -5.11 8.47 7.29
CA ALA A 206 -5.13 9.03 8.63
C ALA A 206 -6.56 9.39 9.07
N GLY A 207 -7.36 9.99 8.18
CA GLY A 207 -8.76 10.30 8.41
C GLY A 207 -9.61 9.04 8.64
N ALA A 208 -9.44 8.01 7.81
CA ALA A 208 -10.17 6.75 7.92
C ALA A 208 -9.85 6.00 9.23
N ILE A 209 -8.57 5.86 9.57
CA ILE A 209 -8.16 5.20 10.82
C ILE A 209 -8.66 5.99 12.04
N THR A 210 -8.50 7.31 12.02
CA THR A 210 -8.96 8.16 13.13
C THR A 210 -10.47 8.05 13.31
N ASP A 211 -11.24 8.09 12.22
CA ASP A 211 -12.69 7.90 12.27
C ASP A 211 -13.06 6.53 12.86
N PHE A 212 -12.39 5.45 12.40
CA PHE A 212 -12.61 4.09 12.90
C PHE A 212 -12.27 3.94 14.39
N VAL A 213 -11.09 4.39 14.82
CA VAL A 213 -10.63 4.28 16.22
C VAL A 213 -11.56 5.03 17.17
N PHE A 214 -12.05 6.22 16.77
CA PHE A 214 -13.00 6.97 17.58
C PHE A 214 -14.41 6.35 17.57
N ALA A 215 -14.78 5.60 16.53
CA ALA A 215 -16.07 4.92 16.45
C ALA A 215 -16.11 3.63 17.29
N ASP A 216 -14.98 2.92 17.45
CA ASP A 216 -14.92 1.68 18.23
C ASP A 216 -14.70 1.94 19.74
N PRO A 217 -15.67 1.63 20.62
CA PRO A 217 -15.54 1.87 22.07
C PRO A 217 -14.38 1.11 22.73
N THR A 218 -13.92 0.03 22.10
CA THR A 218 -12.81 -0.77 22.61
C THR A 218 -11.45 -0.24 22.17
N LEU A 219 -11.38 0.74 21.25
CA LEU A 219 -10.13 1.33 20.75
C LEU A 219 -10.03 2.82 21.05
N ARG A 220 -11.16 3.51 21.15
CA ARG A 220 -11.20 4.96 21.33
C ARG A 220 -10.39 5.44 22.54
N PRO A 221 -9.76 6.63 22.44
CA PRO A 221 -9.19 7.30 23.60
C PRO A 221 -10.27 7.61 24.64
N GLY A 222 -9.93 7.49 25.92
CA GLY A 222 -10.87 7.72 27.03
C GLY A 222 -10.87 6.57 28.05
N PRO A 223 -11.92 6.50 28.88
CA PRO A 223 -12.15 5.36 29.75
C PRO A 223 -12.18 4.05 28.94
N ALA A 224 -11.30 3.12 29.30
CA ALA A 224 -11.17 1.84 28.64
C ALA A 224 -12.38 0.96 28.97
N VAL A 225 -13.15 0.59 27.95
CA VAL A 225 -14.19 -0.45 28.06
C VAL A 225 -13.51 -1.82 27.90
N TRP A 226 -13.70 -2.71 28.87
CA TRP A 226 -13.06 -4.04 28.87
C TRP A 226 -13.52 -4.89 27.66
N PRO A 227 -12.62 -5.59 26.95
CA PRO A 227 -12.96 -6.44 25.80
C PRO A 227 -13.97 -7.55 26.13
N GLU A 228 -14.01 -8.05 27.37
CA GLU A 228 -14.92 -9.10 27.85
C GLU A 228 -16.41 -8.70 27.72
N LEU A 229 -16.71 -7.40 27.69
CA LEU A 229 -18.06 -6.90 27.40
C LEU A 229 -18.50 -7.18 25.95
N ARG A 230 -17.57 -7.42 25.01
CA ARG A 230 -17.91 -7.91 23.66
C ARG A 230 -18.44 -9.34 23.67
N ALA A 231 -17.93 -10.22 24.54
CA ALA A 231 -18.38 -11.61 24.63
C ALA A 231 -19.82 -11.69 25.16
N LEU A 232 -20.14 -10.86 26.17
CA LEU A 232 -21.50 -10.68 26.68
C LEU A 232 -22.43 -10.06 25.64
N ALA A 233 -21.97 -9.06 24.86
CA ALA A 233 -22.78 -8.43 23.81
C ALA A 233 -23.03 -9.36 22.61
N ALA A 234 -22.06 -10.19 22.22
CA ALA A 234 -22.19 -11.15 21.12
C ALA A 234 -23.11 -12.34 21.48
N ALA A 235 -23.17 -12.72 22.76
CA ALA A 235 -24.09 -13.75 23.26
C ALA A 235 -25.53 -13.24 23.46
N ALA A 236 -25.73 -11.93 23.63
CA ALA A 236 -27.03 -11.34 24.00
C ALA A 236 -27.90 -10.88 22.82
N GLY A 237 -27.50 -11.14 21.58
CA GLY A 237 -28.37 -11.08 20.40
C GLY A 237 -28.92 -9.72 19.95
N ASP A 238 -29.04 -8.70 20.81
CA ASP A 238 -29.38 -7.29 20.49
C ASP A 238 -29.72 -6.48 21.77
N THR A 239 -28.76 -6.23 22.68
CA THR A 239 -29.00 -5.28 23.80
C THR A 239 -27.80 -4.38 24.10
N TRP A 240 -27.81 -3.19 23.49
CA TRP A 240 -26.83 -2.11 23.69
C TRP A 240 -27.10 -1.35 25.00
N ALA A 241 -26.78 -1.90 26.18
CA ALA A 241 -27.19 -1.27 27.45
C ALA A 241 -26.09 -0.84 28.45
N PHE A 242 -24.86 -1.38 28.45
CA PHE A 242 -23.96 -1.19 29.60
C PHE A 242 -22.73 -0.27 29.44
N PRO A 243 -22.00 -0.25 28.31
CA PRO A 243 -20.80 0.60 28.19
C PRO A 243 -21.08 2.11 28.04
N TRP A 244 -22.26 2.49 27.51
CA TRP A 244 -22.60 3.88 27.22
C TRP A 244 -23.07 4.68 28.47
N LEU A 245 -23.50 4.00 29.53
CA LEU A 245 -23.92 4.64 30.79
C LEU A 245 -22.71 5.21 31.56
N ALA A 246 -21.59 4.47 31.61
CA ALA A 246 -20.33 4.97 32.16
C ALA A 246 -19.75 6.13 31.32
N ASP A 247 -19.92 6.06 30.00
CA ASP A 247 -19.47 7.06 29.02
C ASP A 247 -20.31 8.36 29.04
N ARG A 248 -21.56 8.32 29.51
CA ARG A 248 -22.40 9.52 29.71
C ARG A 248 -22.10 10.27 31.00
N ALA A 249 -21.52 9.61 32.00
CA ALA A 249 -21.19 10.21 33.30
C ALA A 249 -19.85 10.96 33.30
N ALA A 250 -18.96 10.69 32.34
CA ALA A 250 -17.67 11.34 32.22
C ALA A 250 -17.81 12.69 31.48
N GLY A 251 -17.41 13.78 32.14
CA GLY A 251 -17.31 15.12 31.52
C GLY A 251 -16.21 15.20 30.45
N PRO A 252 -16.03 16.36 29.79
CA PRO A 252 -15.00 16.53 28.77
C PRO A 252 -13.60 16.22 29.31
N GLN A 253 -12.92 15.24 28.72
CA GLN A 253 -11.59 14.82 29.12
C GLN A 253 -10.54 15.34 28.14
N ARG A 254 -9.48 15.97 28.66
CA ARG A 254 -8.26 16.25 27.89
C ARG A 254 -7.32 15.07 28.05
N MET A 255 -6.87 14.51 26.94
CA MET A 255 -5.95 13.38 26.92
C MET A 255 -4.80 13.63 25.96
N GLN A 256 -3.68 12.97 26.22
CA GLN A 256 -2.49 13.08 25.38
C GLN A 256 -2.41 11.86 24.47
N ALA A 257 -2.35 12.09 23.16
CA ALA A 257 -1.91 11.12 22.17
C ALA A 257 -0.43 11.38 21.84
N PHE A 258 0.25 10.35 21.33
CA PHE A 258 1.66 10.41 21.01
C PHE A 258 1.87 10.06 19.54
N ALA A 259 2.86 10.68 18.90
CA ALA A 259 3.30 10.33 17.56
C ALA A 259 4.82 10.20 17.55
N VAL A 260 5.34 9.14 16.97
CA VAL A 260 6.78 8.94 16.77
C VAL A 260 7.03 8.87 15.28
N ALA A 261 7.82 9.80 14.75
CA ALA A 261 8.14 9.86 13.33
C ALA A 261 9.65 9.74 13.10
N TRP A 262 10.05 9.18 11.96
CA TRP A 262 11.45 8.97 11.59
C TRP A 262 11.86 9.98 10.52
N LYS A 263 12.96 10.72 10.76
CA LYS A 263 13.42 11.78 9.86
C LYS A 263 14.04 11.26 8.57
N ASP A 264 14.55 10.03 8.58
CA ASP A 264 15.07 9.33 7.40
C ASP A 264 13.98 8.67 6.54
N ASP A 265 12.71 8.88 6.89
CA ASP A 265 11.55 8.32 6.20
C ASP A 265 10.51 9.44 5.92
N PRO A 266 10.50 10.04 4.72
CA PRO A 266 9.55 11.10 4.36
C PRO A 266 8.09 10.67 4.50
N TYR A 267 7.78 9.39 4.25
CA TYR A 267 6.44 8.84 4.46
C TYR A 267 6.05 8.91 5.96
N SER A 268 7.00 8.65 6.85
CA SER A 268 6.78 8.76 8.30
C SER A 268 6.40 10.18 8.74
N LEU A 269 7.13 11.18 8.24
CA LEU A 269 6.90 12.58 8.58
C LEU A 269 5.54 13.08 8.08
N ASP A 270 5.23 12.84 6.80
CA ASP A 270 3.95 13.25 6.22
C ASP A 270 2.79 12.57 6.93
N LEU A 271 2.82 11.24 7.07
CA LEU A 271 1.72 10.50 7.69
C LEU A 271 1.54 10.86 9.18
N ALA A 272 2.62 11.11 9.92
CA ALA A 272 2.53 11.62 11.30
C ALA A 272 1.77 12.95 11.35
N GLN A 273 2.08 13.88 10.44
CA GLN A 273 1.39 15.16 10.33
C GLN A 273 -0.09 14.98 9.98
N GLN A 274 -0.41 14.12 9.00
CA GLN A 274 -1.81 13.83 8.62
C GLN A 274 -2.61 13.25 9.80
N PHE A 275 -2.01 12.37 10.62
CA PHE A 275 -2.66 11.88 11.84
C PHE A 275 -2.88 12.97 12.88
N ARG A 276 -1.93 13.89 13.06
CA ARG A 276 -2.09 15.01 14.00
C ARG A 276 -3.27 15.88 13.61
N GLU A 277 -3.40 16.20 12.32
CA GLU A 277 -4.52 16.97 11.78
C GLU A 277 -5.84 16.22 11.95
N ALA A 278 -5.90 14.95 11.52
CA ALA A 278 -7.11 14.13 11.63
C ALA A 278 -7.59 13.98 13.09
N ILE A 279 -6.66 13.75 14.03
CA ILE A 279 -6.97 13.63 15.46
C ILE A 279 -7.44 14.98 16.03
N ALA A 280 -6.81 16.09 15.65
CA ALA A 280 -7.21 17.42 16.09
C ALA A 280 -8.62 17.79 15.59
N GLU A 281 -8.91 17.57 14.31
CA GLU A 281 -10.23 17.79 13.71
C GLU A 281 -11.30 16.94 14.39
N ARG A 282 -11.02 15.64 14.58
CA ARG A 282 -11.96 14.72 15.24
C ARG A 282 -12.16 15.06 16.71
N GLY A 283 -11.09 15.45 17.40
CA GLY A 283 -11.12 15.91 18.79
C GLY A 283 -11.89 17.22 18.97
N ALA A 284 -11.82 18.14 18.00
CA ALA A 284 -12.62 19.37 18.00
C ALA A 284 -14.11 19.09 17.78
N ALA A 285 -14.44 18.15 16.90
CA ALA A 285 -15.82 17.69 16.68
C ALA A 285 -16.37 16.89 17.87
N SER A 286 -15.50 16.20 18.62
CA SER A 286 -15.87 15.45 19.81
C SER A 286 -16.14 16.38 21.00
N ARG A 287 -17.38 16.38 21.48
CA ARG A 287 -17.73 17.09 22.73
C ARG A 287 -17.20 16.41 24.00
N ARG A 288 -16.58 15.22 23.87
CA ARG A 288 -16.23 14.35 25.01
C ARG A 288 -14.73 14.22 25.25
N VAL A 289 -13.93 14.01 24.21
CA VAL A 289 -12.49 13.80 24.34
C VAL A 289 -11.75 14.77 23.42
N ARG A 290 -10.90 15.61 24.02
CA ARG A 290 -9.97 16.46 23.28
C ARG A 290 -8.57 15.86 23.40
N LEU A 291 -8.00 15.49 22.26
CA LEU A 291 -6.63 15.01 22.18
C LEU A 291 -5.69 16.12 21.75
N SER A 292 -4.61 16.33 22.52
CA SER A 292 -3.37 16.90 22.02
C SER A 292 -2.49 15.78 21.50
N VAL A 293 -1.74 16.01 20.41
CA VAL A 293 -0.76 15.04 19.90
C VAL A 293 0.64 15.60 20.09
N GLU A 294 1.44 14.89 20.87
CA GLU A 294 2.85 15.18 21.10
C GLU A 294 3.67 14.38 20.11
N ALA A 295 4.46 15.09 19.30
CA ALA A 295 5.27 14.49 18.25
C ALA A 295 6.73 14.41 18.69
N SER A 296 7.28 13.21 18.61
CA SER A 296 8.70 12.92 18.82
C SER A 296 9.34 12.48 17.51
N PHE A 297 10.60 12.85 17.31
CA PHE A 297 11.31 12.56 16.06
C PHE A 297 12.55 11.72 16.31
N VAL A 298 12.62 10.57 15.65
CA VAL A 298 13.80 9.70 15.60
C VAL A 298 14.67 10.16 14.43
N PRO A 299 15.98 10.44 14.62
CA PRO A 299 16.85 10.87 13.52
C PRO A 299 17.02 9.83 12.42
N PHE A 300 17.11 8.54 12.78
CA PHE A 300 17.21 7.45 11.82
C PHE A 300 16.62 6.13 12.34
N SER A 301 16.12 5.32 11.43
CA SER A 301 15.41 4.04 11.68
C SER A 301 16.34 2.82 11.80
N THR A 302 17.67 3.01 11.75
CA THR A 302 18.64 1.91 11.87
C THR A 302 18.68 1.36 13.30
N GLY A 303 18.56 0.03 13.44
CA GLY A 303 18.56 -0.66 14.74
C GLY A 303 18.75 -2.17 14.61
N ARG A 304 18.86 -2.87 15.75
CA ARG A 304 18.90 -4.35 15.77
C ARG A 304 17.50 -4.91 15.49
N PHE A 305 17.39 -6.23 15.32
CA PHE A 305 16.11 -6.87 14.98
C PHE A 305 14.96 -6.52 15.95
N ALA A 306 15.16 -6.65 17.27
CA ALA A 306 14.09 -6.46 18.27
C ALA A 306 14.40 -5.40 19.34
N ARG A 307 15.62 -4.86 19.38
CA ARG A 307 16.02 -3.86 20.39
C ARG A 307 15.97 -2.46 19.80
N PRO A 308 15.28 -1.49 20.44
CA PRO A 308 15.25 -0.11 19.98
C PRO A 308 16.66 0.45 19.85
N ASN A 309 16.87 1.35 18.91
CA ASN A 309 18.08 2.17 18.88
C ASN A 309 18.05 3.21 20.03
N PRO A 310 19.17 3.88 20.36
CA PRO A 310 19.22 4.80 21.50
C PRO A 310 18.19 5.95 21.43
N TYR A 311 17.85 6.42 20.23
CA TYR A 311 16.86 7.49 20.04
C TYR A 311 15.43 6.99 20.24
N GLU A 312 15.11 5.82 19.69
CA GLU A 312 13.84 5.13 19.93
C GLU A 312 13.65 4.83 21.41
N ALA A 313 14.68 4.34 22.10
CA ALA A 313 14.63 4.05 23.53
C ALA A 313 14.36 5.32 24.35
N ARG A 314 15.05 6.42 24.04
CA ARG A 314 14.84 7.72 24.71
C ARG A 314 13.40 8.20 24.54
N ILE A 315 12.85 8.14 23.34
CA ILE A 315 11.46 8.55 23.07
C ILE A 315 10.47 7.67 23.85
N VAL A 316 10.76 6.37 23.98
CA VAL A 316 9.94 5.47 24.80
C VAL A 316 9.98 5.89 26.27
N ASP A 317 11.15 6.21 26.81
CA ASP A 317 11.29 6.72 28.18
C ASP A 317 10.53 8.04 28.37
N ASP A 318 10.63 8.96 27.41
CA ASP A 318 9.93 10.25 27.43
C ASP A 318 8.40 10.07 27.40
N ILE A 319 7.88 9.16 26.55
CA ILE A 319 6.45 8.83 26.50
C ILE A 319 5.98 8.26 27.85
N LEU A 320 6.72 7.31 28.42
CA LEU A 320 6.35 6.66 29.68
C LEU A 320 6.42 7.63 30.87
N ALA A 321 7.34 8.60 30.83
CA ALA A 321 7.49 9.63 31.84
C ALA A 321 6.51 10.80 31.66
N HIS A 322 5.84 10.92 30.51
CA HIS A 322 4.99 12.07 30.21
C HIS A 322 3.80 12.18 31.19
N PRO A 323 3.53 13.35 31.80
CA PRO A 323 2.44 13.51 32.78
C PRO A 323 1.04 13.19 32.24
N GLY A 324 0.86 13.32 30.92
CA GLY A 324 -0.37 13.00 30.20
C GLY A 324 -0.51 11.54 29.77
N PHE A 325 0.45 10.67 30.11
CA PHE A 325 0.36 9.24 29.78
C PHE A 325 -0.88 8.59 30.42
N PRO A 326 -1.62 7.71 29.71
CA PRO A 326 -2.89 7.18 30.21
C PRO A 326 -2.77 6.40 31.53
N LYS A 327 -3.66 6.74 32.46
CA LYS A 327 -3.76 6.09 33.77
C LYS A 327 -4.40 4.70 33.65
N ARG A 328 -4.37 3.94 34.74
CA ARG A 328 -5.05 2.63 34.77
C ARG A 328 -6.56 2.83 34.52
N GLY A 329 -7.11 2.07 33.57
CA GLY A 329 -8.50 2.22 33.16
C GLY A 329 -8.73 3.28 32.07
N GLU A 330 -7.67 3.94 31.60
CA GLU A 330 -7.71 4.85 30.46
C GLU A 330 -6.98 4.25 29.26
N ARG A 331 -7.28 4.79 28.08
CA ARG A 331 -6.62 4.45 26.84
C ARG A 331 -6.30 5.70 26.03
N SER A 332 -5.19 5.68 25.32
CA SER A 332 -4.83 6.70 24.34
C SER A 332 -4.29 6.08 23.06
N VAL A 333 -3.97 6.93 22.08
CA VAL A 333 -3.47 6.56 20.75
C VAL A 333 -1.97 6.86 20.66
N LEU A 334 -1.24 5.92 20.05
CA LEU A 334 0.15 6.06 19.66
C LEU A 334 0.24 5.90 18.14
N VAL A 335 0.60 6.97 17.44
CA VAL A 335 0.84 7.00 15.99
C VAL A 335 2.26 6.53 15.71
N LEU A 336 2.39 5.48 14.88
CA LEU A 336 3.66 4.88 14.45
C LEU A 336 3.68 4.75 12.92
N PRO A 337 3.82 5.86 12.17
CA PRO A 337 3.78 5.87 10.73
C PRO A 337 5.11 5.36 10.19
N THR A 338 5.29 4.04 10.15
CA THR A 338 6.54 3.41 9.75
C THR A 338 6.32 1.95 9.38
N VAL A 339 7.39 1.30 8.91
CA VAL A 339 7.40 -0.12 8.53
C VAL A 339 7.55 -1.06 9.74
N THR A 340 7.39 -2.36 9.50
CA THR A 340 7.29 -3.38 10.57
C THR A 340 8.40 -3.32 11.63
N ALA A 341 9.67 -3.21 11.21
CA ALA A 341 10.81 -3.32 12.12
C ALA A 341 10.90 -2.19 13.17
N PRO A 342 10.93 -0.89 12.79
CA PRO A 342 10.91 0.22 13.75
C PRO A 342 9.65 0.21 14.63
N ALA A 343 8.47 -0.03 14.06
CA ALA A 343 7.23 -0.13 14.84
C ALA A 343 7.32 -1.22 15.92
N ARG A 344 7.78 -2.43 15.55
CA ARG A 344 7.99 -3.52 16.50
C ARG A 344 8.96 -3.13 17.60
N ARG A 345 10.09 -2.48 17.29
CA ARG A 345 11.10 -2.10 18.29
C ARG A 345 10.53 -1.15 19.33
N VAL A 346 9.85 -0.08 18.89
CA VAL A 346 9.23 0.91 19.78
C VAL A 346 8.15 0.28 20.64
N LEU A 347 7.25 -0.51 20.05
CA LEU A 347 6.18 -1.18 20.78
C LEU A 347 6.70 -2.25 21.75
N SER A 348 7.77 -2.98 21.37
CA SER A 348 8.42 -3.95 22.26
C SER A 348 9.05 -3.25 23.46
N ALA A 349 9.69 -2.10 23.25
CA ALA A 349 10.28 -1.31 24.32
C ALA A 349 9.22 -0.75 25.28
N LEU A 350 8.07 -0.28 24.76
CA LEU A 350 6.92 0.15 25.57
C LEU A 350 6.31 -0.99 26.39
N ALA A 351 6.34 -2.21 25.87
CA ALA A 351 5.83 -3.40 26.55
C ALA A 351 6.83 -4.02 27.54
N GLN A 352 8.12 -3.71 27.42
CA GLN A 352 9.16 -4.19 28.32
C GLN A 352 8.94 -3.63 29.74
N GLY A 353 9.08 -4.49 30.76
CA GLY A 353 8.92 -4.12 32.17
C GLY A 353 7.48 -4.11 32.68
N ASN A 354 6.48 -3.65 31.91
CA ASN A 354 5.07 -3.69 32.33
C ASN A 354 4.06 -3.81 31.16
N PRO A 355 3.65 -5.03 30.79
CA PRO A 355 2.63 -5.29 29.76
C PRO A 355 1.29 -4.58 29.99
N GLY A 356 0.93 -4.28 31.26
CA GLY A 356 -0.30 -3.58 31.61
C GLY A 356 -0.28 -2.08 31.30
N VAL A 357 0.91 -1.49 31.11
CA VAL A 357 1.09 -0.11 30.65
C VAL A 357 0.87 -0.04 29.14
N ALA A 358 1.50 -0.95 28.40
CA ALA A 358 1.34 -1.08 26.95
C ALA A 358 -0.12 -1.25 26.49
N ARG A 359 -0.94 -2.03 27.22
CA ARG A 359 -2.38 -2.24 26.94
C ARG A 359 -3.25 -0.98 27.01
N ARG A 360 -2.70 0.14 27.51
CA ARG A 360 -3.38 1.45 27.57
C ARG A 360 -3.16 2.26 26.30
N LEU A 361 -2.41 1.74 25.34
CA LEU A 361 -2.20 2.37 24.05
C LEU A 361 -2.92 1.58 22.96
N VAL A 362 -3.37 2.29 21.92
CA VAL A 362 -3.69 1.72 20.62
C VAL A 362 -2.66 2.25 19.64
N ALA A 363 -1.89 1.34 19.05
CA ALA A 363 -0.97 1.68 18.01
C ALA A 363 -1.76 1.87 16.70
N VAL A 364 -1.53 3.00 16.02
CA VAL A 364 -2.11 3.28 14.71
C VAL A 364 -1.00 3.56 13.70
N THR A 365 -1.16 3.04 12.49
CA THR A 365 -0.23 3.27 11.36
C THR A 365 -0.98 3.22 10.04
N GLY A 366 -0.36 3.70 8.96
CA GLY A 366 -0.93 3.61 7.61
C GLY A 366 -0.78 2.21 7.02
N ASP A 367 -0.37 2.16 5.76
CA ASP A 367 -0.12 0.95 4.96
C ASP A 367 1.33 0.43 5.03
N GLY A 368 2.21 1.06 5.83
CA GLY A 368 3.63 0.67 5.92
C GLY A 368 3.90 -0.70 6.57
N ILE A 369 2.93 -1.28 7.28
CA ILE A 369 3.05 -2.64 7.85
C ILE A 369 2.18 -3.59 7.01
N PRO A 370 2.79 -4.52 6.23
CA PRO A 370 2.01 -5.47 5.45
C PRO A 370 1.27 -6.44 6.39
N VAL A 371 0.04 -6.79 6.04
CA VAL A 371 -0.77 -7.73 6.84
C VAL A 371 -0.07 -9.08 7.04
N ASN A 372 0.78 -9.49 6.10
CA ASN A 372 1.61 -10.68 6.23
C ASN A 372 2.60 -10.63 7.38
N ALA A 373 3.08 -9.46 7.77
CA ALA A 373 3.92 -9.33 8.96
C ALA A 373 3.16 -9.73 10.24
N LEU A 374 1.83 -9.62 10.23
CA LEU A 374 0.96 -9.97 11.36
C LEU A 374 0.45 -11.41 11.26
N PHE A 375 0.06 -11.84 10.06
CA PHE A 375 -0.66 -13.09 9.84
C PHE A 375 0.26 -14.26 9.44
N ARG A 376 1.07 -14.11 8.40
CA ARG A 376 1.99 -15.16 7.93
C ARG A 376 3.24 -15.23 8.79
N ASP A 377 3.91 -14.10 8.92
CA ASP A 377 5.21 -14.00 9.59
C ASP A 377 5.08 -13.65 11.07
N GLY A 378 3.85 -13.64 11.61
CA GLY A 378 3.53 -13.10 12.92
C GLY A 378 4.44 -13.61 14.04
N GLU A 379 4.80 -14.90 14.06
CA GLU A 379 5.68 -15.45 15.10
C GLU A 379 7.06 -14.76 15.17
N PHE A 380 7.58 -14.31 14.04
CA PHE A 380 8.89 -13.69 13.91
C PHE A 380 8.81 -12.17 13.72
N ALA A 381 7.94 -11.73 12.81
CA ALA A 381 7.78 -10.35 12.42
C ALA A 381 6.95 -9.55 13.44
N TRP A 382 5.94 -10.15 14.07
CA TRP A 382 5.04 -9.47 15.00
C TRP A 382 4.58 -10.36 16.17
N PRO A 383 5.48 -10.71 17.10
CA PRO A 383 5.18 -11.66 18.17
C PRO A 383 4.15 -11.05 19.14
N VAL A 384 2.90 -11.51 19.08
CA VAL A 384 1.77 -11.03 19.90
C VAL A 384 2.07 -11.16 21.39
N ARG A 385 2.87 -12.18 21.76
CA ARG A 385 3.46 -12.38 23.09
C ARG A 385 4.12 -11.13 23.66
N ALA A 386 4.98 -10.52 22.85
CA ALA A 386 5.78 -9.37 23.27
C ALA A 386 5.04 -8.04 23.02
N LEU A 387 3.97 -8.07 22.22
CA LEU A 387 3.26 -6.90 21.73
C LEU A 387 1.77 -6.96 22.13
N PRO A 388 1.43 -6.81 23.43
CA PRO A 388 0.05 -6.82 23.90
C PRO A 388 -0.67 -5.49 23.65
N ILE A 389 -0.37 -4.83 22.53
CA ILE A 389 -0.89 -3.52 22.13
C ILE A 389 -1.79 -3.75 20.91
N PRO A 390 -3.09 -3.35 20.95
CA PRO A 390 -3.92 -3.33 19.76
C PRO A 390 -3.26 -2.50 18.65
N LEU A 391 -3.16 -3.08 17.46
CA LEU A 391 -2.64 -2.41 16.27
C LEU A 391 -3.79 -2.18 15.28
N VAL A 392 -3.92 -0.96 14.79
CA VAL A 392 -4.84 -0.58 13.72
C VAL A 392 -4.01 -0.07 12.55
N LEU A 393 -4.22 -0.65 11.37
CA LEU A 393 -3.53 -0.25 10.15
C LEU A 393 -4.49 -0.11 8.97
N PHE A 394 -4.04 0.60 7.94
CA PHE A 394 -4.81 0.80 6.70
C PHE A 394 -4.39 -0.21 5.64
N THR A 395 -5.34 -0.65 4.81
CA THR A 395 -5.06 -1.33 3.55
C THR A 395 -5.90 -0.74 2.41
N HIS A 396 -5.34 -0.69 1.20
CA HIS A 396 -6.03 -0.06 0.05
C HIS A 396 -7.16 -0.91 -0.53
N THR A 397 -7.14 -2.21 -0.23
CA THR A 397 -8.12 -3.23 -0.61
C THR A 397 -8.24 -4.28 0.52
N ASP A 398 -9.15 -5.26 0.39
CA ASP A 398 -9.29 -6.34 1.37
C ASP A 398 -8.05 -7.28 1.32
N PRO A 399 -7.23 -7.30 2.39
CA PRO A 399 -5.98 -8.06 2.44
C PRO A 399 -6.20 -9.54 2.78
N LEU A 400 -7.44 -9.99 2.96
CA LEU A 400 -7.83 -11.38 3.21
C LEU A 400 -8.94 -11.86 2.25
N ASP A 401 -8.99 -11.30 1.04
CA ASP A 401 -10.00 -11.61 0.04
C ASP A 401 -9.67 -12.86 -0.78
N PHE A 402 -9.61 -13.98 -0.07
CA PHE A 402 -9.41 -15.32 -0.63
C PHE A 402 -10.66 -15.81 -1.37
N ASP A 403 -10.45 -16.81 -2.24
CA ASP A 403 -11.53 -17.51 -2.91
C ASP A 403 -12.25 -18.42 -1.90
N GLU A 404 -13.51 -18.07 -1.64
CA GLU A 404 -14.38 -18.83 -0.74
C GLU A 404 -15.13 -19.94 -1.51
N PRO A 405 -15.40 -21.10 -0.89
CA PRO A 405 -16.17 -22.17 -1.52
C PRO A 405 -17.54 -21.70 -2.03
N GLY A 406 -17.89 -22.06 -3.27
CA GLY A 406 -19.17 -21.68 -3.89
C GLY A 406 -19.19 -20.28 -4.53
N GLY A 407 -18.10 -19.53 -4.48
CA GLY A 407 -17.92 -18.29 -5.24
C GLY A 407 -17.71 -18.52 -6.76
N PRO A 408 -17.66 -17.43 -7.55
CA PRO A 408 -17.29 -17.51 -8.96
C PRO A 408 -15.91 -18.16 -9.11
N ALA A 409 -15.79 -19.11 -10.04
CA ALA A 409 -14.52 -19.77 -10.29
C ALA A 409 -13.47 -18.75 -10.76
N PRO A 410 -12.30 -18.67 -10.11
CA PRO A 410 -11.19 -17.87 -10.59
C PRO A 410 -10.60 -18.46 -11.88
N PRO A 411 -9.82 -17.69 -12.65
CA PRO A 411 -9.02 -18.24 -13.74
C PRO A 411 -8.07 -19.31 -13.21
N ALA A 412 -7.95 -20.43 -13.95
CA ALA A 412 -7.11 -21.56 -13.54
C ALA A 412 -5.64 -21.13 -13.33
N GLY A 413 -5.05 -21.52 -12.20
CA GLY A 413 -3.68 -21.14 -11.80
C GLY A 413 -3.57 -19.76 -11.15
N TYR A 414 -4.70 -19.07 -10.96
CA TYR A 414 -4.80 -17.75 -10.33
C TYR A 414 -5.75 -17.74 -9.13
N GLU A 415 -5.92 -18.91 -8.49
CA GLU A 415 -6.68 -19.10 -7.26
C GLU A 415 -6.01 -18.39 -6.07
N LEU A 416 -6.78 -17.61 -5.32
CA LEU A 416 -6.36 -17.06 -4.02
C LEU A 416 -6.86 -17.98 -2.91
N THR A 417 -6.29 -19.17 -2.76
CA THR A 417 -6.74 -20.11 -1.73
C THR A 417 -6.38 -19.61 -0.33
N PRO A 418 -7.32 -19.65 0.64
CA PRO A 418 -6.98 -19.34 2.02
C PRO A 418 -5.96 -20.37 2.55
N PRO A 419 -4.96 -19.94 3.34
CA PRO A 419 -4.00 -20.89 3.88
C PRO A 419 -4.65 -21.86 4.85
N PRO A 420 -4.16 -23.11 4.92
CA PRO A 420 -4.67 -24.09 5.88
C PRO A 420 -4.36 -23.69 7.33
N ARG A 421 -3.26 -22.93 7.55
CA ARG A 421 -2.86 -22.40 8.86
C ARG A 421 -2.00 -21.13 8.70
N PRO A 422 -1.93 -20.26 9.72
CA PRO A 422 -0.99 -19.14 9.74
C PRO A 422 0.45 -19.61 9.43
N GLY A 423 1.20 -18.79 8.71
CA GLY A 423 2.61 -19.07 8.36
C GLY A 423 2.87 -19.97 7.15
N VAL A 424 1.83 -20.45 6.45
CA VAL A 424 1.99 -21.29 5.23
C VAL A 424 1.41 -20.56 4.02
N GLY A 425 2.18 -20.39 2.93
CA GLY A 425 1.71 -19.82 1.65
C GLY A 425 2.04 -18.34 1.42
N LYS A 426 1.94 -17.88 0.16
CA LYS A 426 2.07 -16.47 -0.26
C LYS A 426 0.68 -15.82 -0.20
N HIS A 427 0.52 -14.75 0.58
CA HIS A 427 -0.78 -14.10 0.86
C HIS A 427 -0.76 -12.62 0.52
N THR A 428 -0.56 -12.25 -0.73
CA THR A 428 -0.55 -10.84 -1.15
C THR A 428 -1.86 -10.46 -1.84
N THR A 429 -3.02 -10.78 -1.23
CA THR A 429 -4.31 -10.46 -1.87
C THR A 429 -4.50 -8.95 -2.01
N GLU A 430 -3.93 -8.14 -1.12
CA GLU A 430 -4.04 -6.67 -1.19
C GLU A 430 -3.51 -6.11 -2.52
N ASP A 431 -2.24 -6.38 -2.85
CA ASP A 431 -1.62 -5.90 -4.09
C ASP A 431 -2.36 -6.43 -5.33
N ILE A 432 -2.67 -7.73 -5.32
CA ILE A 432 -3.40 -8.38 -6.42
C ILE A 432 -4.77 -7.72 -6.62
N ARG A 433 -5.48 -7.40 -5.54
CA ARG A 433 -6.77 -6.71 -5.60
C ARG A 433 -6.62 -5.25 -6.02
N LEU A 434 -5.58 -4.55 -5.57
CA LEU A 434 -5.31 -3.18 -5.99
C LEU A 434 -5.05 -3.10 -7.50
N PHE A 435 -4.21 -3.99 -8.03
CA PHE A 435 -3.97 -4.09 -9.47
C PHE A 435 -5.21 -4.56 -10.24
N SER A 436 -6.01 -5.47 -9.67
CA SER A 436 -7.28 -5.86 -10.29
C SER A 436 -8.26 -4.68 -10.39
N VAL A 437 -8.39 -3.87 -9.33
CA VAL A 437 -9.21 -2.64 -9.34
C VAL A 437 -8.67 -1.66 -10.38
N LEU A 438 -7.36 -1.43 -10.42
CA LEU A 438 -6.72 -0.56 -11.40
C LEU A 438 -7.09 -0.94 -12.82
N ILE A 439 -6.96 -2.23 -13.15
CA ILE A 439 -7.19 -2.74 -14.50
C ILE A 439 -8.67 -2.75 -14.86
N ARG A 440 -9.56 -3.05 -13.91
CA ARG A 440 -11.02 -2.99 -14.14
C ARG A 440 -11.49 -1.57 -14.43
N VAL A 441 -11.05 -0.61 -13.64
CA VAL A 441 -11.37 0.82 -13.81
C VAL A 441 -10.77 1.35 -15.12
N PHE A 442 -9.50 1.01 -15.41
CA PHE A 442 -8.89 1.33 -16.70
C PHE A 442 -9.70 0.73 -17.87
N ALA A 443 -10.03 -0.56 -17.80
CA ALA A 443 -10.75 -1.27 -18.85
C ALA A 443 -12.16 -0.72 -19.07
N ALA A 444 -12.87 -0.33 -18.00
CA ALA A 444 -14.17 0.35 -18.11
C ALA A 444 -14.08 1.68 -18.88
N GLY A 445 -12.95 2.38 -18.75
CA GLY A 445 -12.65 3.59 -19.52
C GLY A 445 -12.27 3.26 -20.96
N ALA A 446 -11.37 2.29 -21.15
CA ALA A 446 -10.80 1.96 -22.45
C ALA A 446 -11.76 1.22 -23.39
N TYR A 447 -12.67 0.41 -22.85
CA TYR A 447 -13.67 -0.37 -23.60
C TYR A 447 -15.08 0.14 -23.35
N PRO A 448 -15.50 1.26 -23.98
CA PRO A 448 -16.82 1.83 -23.79
C PRO A 448 -17.96 0.90 -24.23
N ASP A 449 -18.90 0.60 -23.32
CA ASP A 449 -20.08 -0.22 -23.61
C ASP A 449 -20.84 0.26 -24.86
N GLY A 450 -21.18 -0.68 -25.74
CA GLY A 450 -21.93 -0.42 -26.97
C GLY A 450 -21.12 0.16 -28.14
N ALA A 451 -19.84 0.50 -27.95
CA ALA A 451 -19.02 1.08 -29.02
C ALA A 451 -18.43 0.05 -29.99
N GLY A 452 -18.19 -1.19 -29.54
CA GLY A 452 -17.58 -2.26 -30.34
C GLY A 452 -16.10 -2.04 -30.71
N ARG A 453 -15.49 -0.96 -30.23
CA ARG A 453 -14.06 -0.63 -30.44
C ARG A 453 -13.49 0.07 -29.21
N ILE A 454 -12.19 -0.13 -28.99
CA ILE A 454 -11.44 0.54 -27.93
C ILE A 454 -11.38 2.07 -28.15
N VAL A 455 -11.10 2.84 -27.10
CA VAL A 455 -10.91 4.30 -27.21
C VAL A 455 -9.78 4.68 -28.17
N ASP A 456 -9.89 5.84 -28.81
CA ASP A 456 -8.97 6.30 -29.85
C ASP A 456 -7.64 6.86 -29.28
N GLY A 457 -7.56 7.15 -27.97
CA GLY A 457 -6.36 7.69 -27.35
C GLY A 457 -6.50 8.09 -25.87
N ALA A 458 -5.44 8.72 -25.33
CA ALA A 458 -5.34 9.11 -23.93
C ALA A 458 -6.38 10.19 -23.51
N ASP A 459 -6.75 11.12 -24.40
CA ASP A 459 -7.71 12.19 -24.07
C ASP A 459 -9.10 11.63 -23.81
N GLN A 460 -9.58 10.80 -24.73
CA GLN A 460 -10.87 10.11 -24.57
C GLN A 460 -10.85 9.20 -23.32
N LEU A 461 -9.73 8.53 -23.04
CA LEU A 461 -9.59 7.73 -21.82
C LEU A 461 -9.71 8.61 -20.56
N ALA A 462 -9.02 9.76 -20.50
CA ALA A 462 -9.08 10.68 -19.36
C ALA A 462 -10.49 11.23 -19.13
N GLU A 463 -11.18 11.64 -20.19
CA GLU A 463 -12.56 12.13 -20.12
C GLU A 463 -13.48 11.07 -19.52
N ARG A 464 -13.33 9.81 -19.96
CA ARG A 464 -14.15 8.70 -19.45
C ARG A 464 -13.86 8.37 -18.00
N LEU A 465 -12.58 8.32 -17.59
CA LEU A 465 -12.22 8.07 -16.19
C LEU A 465 -12.76 9.15 -15.25
N ARG A 466 -12.76 10.42 -15.68
CA ARG A 466 -13.37 11.54 -14.93
C ARG A 466 -14.90 11.49 -14.95
N GLY A 467 -15.49 10.96 -16.02
CA GLY A 467 -16.93 10.90 -16.25
C GLY A 467 -17.64 9.68 -15.67
N PHE A 468 -16.98 8.82 -14.89
CA PHE A 468 -17.61 7.65 -14.29
C PHE A 468 -18.79 8.01 -13.38
N SER A 469 -19.83 7.16 -13.40
CA SER A 469 -20.99 7.25 -12.52
C SER A 469 -21.29 5.85 -11.92
N PRO A 470 -21.11 5.66 -10.60
CA PRO A 470 -20.60 6.64 -9.64
C PRO A 470 -19.13 7.01 -9.92
N ALA A 471 -18.76 8.24 -9.58
CA ALA A 471 -17.38 8.72 -9.74
C ALA A 471 -16.41 7.88 -8.91
N PHE A 472 -15.28 7.52 -9.50
CA PHE A 472 -14.18 6.81 -8.82
C PHE A 472 -13.07 7.77 -8.39
N PHE A 473 -12.79 8.79 -9.20
CA PHE A 473 -11.81 9.84 -8.94
C PHE A 473 -12.48 11.18 -8.66
N ASP A 474 -11.84 11.99 -7.82
CA ASP A 474 -12.17 13.40 -7.65
C ASP A 474 -11.71 14.22 -8.87
N PRO A 475 -12.08 15.50 -8.97
CA PRO A 475 -11.67 16.33 -10.12
C PRO A 475 -10.16 16.47 -10.32
N SER A 476 -9.35 16.25 -9.27
CA SER A 476 -7.89 16.30 -9.34
C SER A 476 -7.28 14.97 -9.78
N GLY A 477 -8.07 13.89 -9.82
CA GLY A 477 -7.61 12.55 -10.17
C GLY A 477 -7.27 11.65 -8.98
N ASN A 478 -7.52 12.08 -7.73
CA ASN A 478 -7.36 11.18 -6.58
C ASN A 478 -8.55 10.25 -6.43
N ARG A 479 -8.33 9.01 -5.97
CA ARG A 479 -9.42 8.13 -5.56
C ARG A 479 -10.31 8.80 -4.53
N ILE A 480 -11.62 8.72 -4.72
CA ILE A 480 -12.60 9.27 -3.78
C ILE A 480 -12.60 8.43 -2.49
N SER A 481 -12.53 9.11 -1.34
CA SER A 481 -12.71 8.53 0.00
C SER A 481 -14.19 8.52 0.42
N GLY A 482 -14.52 7.74 1.45
CA GLY A 482 -15.87 7.54 1.99
C GLY A 482 -16.46 6.16 1.68
N SER A 483 -15.77 5.36 0.86
CA SER A 483 -16.11 3.98 0.57
C SER A 483 -14.91 3.20 0.05
N GLY A 484 -14.82 1.92 0.46
CA GLY A 484 -13.79 1.01 -0.05
C GLY A 484 -12.41 1.17 0.61
N GLU A 485 -12.28 2.02 1.62
CA GLU A 485 -11.19 1.96 2.59
C GLU A 485 -11.29 0.68 3.41
N HIS A 486 -10.14 0.10 3.74
CA HIS A 486 -10.07 -1.08 4.60
C HIS A 486 -9.20 -0.78 5.83
N ILE A 487 -9.69 -1.21 6.99
CA ILE A 487 -9.00 -1.09 8.26
C ILE A 487 -8.77 -2.48 8.80
N VAL A 488 -7.52 -2.79 9.12
CA VAL A 488 -7.13 -4.03 9.75
C VAL A 488 -6.87 -3.76 11.21
N VAL A 489 -7.46 -4.60 12.07
CA VAL A 489 -7.26 -4.52 13.51
C VAL A 489 -6.68 -5.83 14.00
N LEU A 490 -5.48 -5.79 14.57
CA LEU A 490 -4.93 -6.88 15.36
C LEU A 490 -5.25 -6.64 16.84
N ARG A 491 -6.06 -7.53 17.42
CA ARG A 491 -6.47 -7.48 18.82
C ARG A 491 -5.78 -8.58 19.61
N PRO A 492 -4.88 -8.26 20.55
CA PRO A 492 -4.41 -9.23 21.52
C PRO A 492 -5.60 -9.75 22.36
N THR A 493 -5.85 -11.05 22.31
CA THR A 493 -6.92 -11.75 23.03
C THR A 493 -6.28 -12.87 23.84
N PRO A 494 -5.65 -12.56 24.98
CA PRO A 494 -4.99 -13.58 25.78
C PRO A 494 -6.03 -14.60 26.26
N ARG A 495 -5.85 -15.87 25.90
CA ARG A 495 -6.68 -16.97 26.37
C ARG A 495 -6.13 -17.48 27.70
N VAL A 496 -6.93 -17.52 28.74
CA VAL A 496 -6.50 -18.02 30.07
C VAL A 496 -7.04 -19.43 30.27
N GLU A 497 -6.15 -20.40 30.48
CA GLU A 497 -6.51 -21.78 30.86
C GLU A 497 -5.82 -22.11 32.20
N GLY A 498 -6.61 -22.15 33.28
CA GLY A 498 -6.08 -22.31 34.63
C GLY A 498 -5.17 -21.14 35.01
N VAL A 499 -3.88 -21.42 35.24
CA VAL A 499 -2.84 -20.42 35.56
C VAL A 499 -2.02 -19.99 34.33
N VAL A 500 -2.28 -20.57 33.15
CA VAL A 500 -1.53 -20.31 31.92
C VAL A 500 -2.30 -19.33 31.05
N ALA A 501 -1.66 -18.22 30.67
CA ALA A 501 -2.19 -17.30 29.66
C ALA A 501 -1.51 -17.56 28.32
N TYR A 502 -2.30 -17.97 27.33
CA TYR A 502 -1.89 -18.11 25.94
C TYR A 502 -2.02 -16.77 25.20
N PRO A 503 -0.97 -16.35 24.49
CA PRO A 503 -0.89 -15.09 23.79
C PRO A 503 -1.50 -15.23 22.40
N ASP A 504 -2.83 -15.27 22.35
CA ASP A 504 -3.58 -15.32 21.09
C ASP A 504 -3.95 -13.91 20.64
N ALA A 505 -4.20 -13.74 19.35
CA ALA A 505 -4.78 -12.53 18.80
C ALA A 505 -5.84 -12.83 17.76
N GLU A 506 -6.64 -11.81 17.48
CA GLU A 506 -7.66 -11.82 16.45
C GLU A 506 -7.37 -10.71 15.45
N LEU A 507 -7.35 -11.07 14.16
CA LEU A 507 -7.22 -10.15 13.06
C LEU A 507 -8.61 -9.92 12.45
N GLU A 508 -9.06 -8.67 12.49
CA GLU A 508 -10.32 -8.23 11.89
C GLU A 508 -10.03 -7.34 10.68
N VAL A 509 -10.83 -7.47 9.61
CA VAL A 509 -10.83 -6.53 8.49
C VAL A 509 -12.19 -5.86 8.44
N TRP A 510 -12.17 -4.54 8.39
CA TRP A 510 -13.34 -3.67 8.33
C TRP A 510 -13.30 -2.87 7.04
N THR A 511 -14.47 -2.61 6.47
CA THR A 511 -14.61 -1.74 5.30
C THR A 511 -15.57 -0.61 5.57
N ARG A 512 -15.32 0.56 4.98
CA ARG A 512 -16.22 1.70 5.08
C ARG A 512 -17.35 1.58 4.05
N ARG A 513 -18.60 1.60 4.53
CA ARG A 513 -19.78 1.69 3.68
C ARG A 513 -20.39 3.08 3.76
N ARG A 514 -20.57 3.71 2.59
CA ARG A 514 -21.16 5.05 2.46
C ARG A 514 -22.52 5.09 3.18
N GLY A 515 -22.64 6.01 4.14
CA GLY A 515 -23.87 6.22 4.92
C GLY A 515 -24.19 5.17 5.99
N LYS A 516 -23.42 4.08 6.11
CA LYS A 516 -23.63 3.01 7.11
C LYS A 516 -22.53 2.88 8.16
N GLY A 517 -21.36 3.49 7.92
CA GLY A 517 -20.23 3.44 8.84
C GLY A 517 -19.27 2.30 8.51
N TRP A 518 -18.73 1.65 9.55
CA TRP A 518 -17.71 0.61 9.44
C TRP A 518 -18.32 -0.78 9.62
N ASP A 519 -18.13 -1.65 8.64
CA ASP A 519 -18.63 -3.02 8.64
C ASP A 519 -17.47 -4.02 8.69
N ARG A 520 -17.51 -4.97 9.64
CA ARG A 520 -16.52 -6.05 9.71
C ARG A 520 -16.82 -7.07 8.61
N ILE A 521 -15.87 -7.26 7.71
CA ILE A 521 -16.01 -8.18 6.57
C ILE A 521 -15.21 -9.47 6.74
N ARG A 522 -14.10 -9.44 7.49
CA ARG A 522 -13.27 -10.63 7.76
C ARG A 522 -12.89 -10.71 9.23
N LYS A 523 -12.66 -11.95 9.66
CA LYS A 523 -12.23 -12.29 11.01
C LYS A 523 -11.39 -13.57 10.94
N ARG A 524 -10.17 -13.53 11.48
CA ARG A 524 -9.25 -14.69 11.52
C ARG A 524 -8.51 -14.73 12.86
N ALA A 525 -8.33 -15.92 13.40
CA ALA A 525 -7.47 -16.11 14.56
C ALA A 525 -6.00 -16.05 14.12
N VAL A 526 -5.18 -15.34 14.90
CA VAL A 526 -3.72 -15.33 14.78
C VAL A 526 -3.22 -16.18 15.94
N VAL A 527 -3.17 -17.49 15.70
CA VAL A 527 -2.67 -18.47 16.67
C VAL A 527 -1.17 -18.64 16.44
N GLN A 528 -0.36 -18.09 17.35
CA GLN A 528 1.11 -18.22 17.33
C GLN A 528 1.61 -19.33 18.27
N THR A 529 0.70 -20.19 18.73
CA THR A 529 1.02 -21.33 19.59
C THR A 529 0.21 -22.54 19.14
N VAL A 530 0.79 -23.40 18.31
CA VAL A 530 0.17 -24.67 17.91
C VAL A 530 0.38 -25.69 19.03
N ARG A 531 -0.70 -26.23 19.62
CA ARG A 531 -0.56 -27.41 20.51
C ARG A 531 -0.30 -28.67 19.67
N PRO A 532 0.38 -29.69 20.23
CA PRO A 532 0.34 -31.04 19.68
C PRO A 532 -1.09 -31.57 19.50
N SER A 533 -2.02 -31.18 20.38
CA SER A 533 -3.44 -31.55 20.30
C SER A 533 -4.23 -30.77 19.23
N ASP A 534 -3.73 -29.60 18.80
CA ASP A 534 -4.37 -28.79 17.75
C ASP A 534 -3.95 -29.26 16.34
N LEU A 535 -3.00 -30.20 16.24
CA LEU A 535 -2.54 -30.79 14.97
C LEU A 535 -3.42 -31.95 14.47
N GLY A 536 -4.52 -32.26 15.17
CA GLY A 536 -5.33 -33.44 14.89
C GLY A 536 -4.62 -34.71 15.36
N GLY A 537 -5.33 -35.54 16.11
CA GLY A 537 -4.88 -36.90 16.40
C GLY A 537 -4.82 -37.67 15.08
N GLY A 538 -3.62 -37.82 14.53
CA GLY A 538 -3.32 -38.89 13.58
C GLY A 538 -3.10 -40.17 14.39
N GLU A 539 -4.09 -41.05 14.35
CA GLU A 539 -3.81 -42.48 14.18
C GLU A 539 -3.41 -42.75 12.73
#